data_AF-A0A963H5W2-F1
#
_entry.id   AF-A0A963H5W2-F1
#
_cell.length_a   1.000
_cell.length_b   1.000
_cell.length_c   1.000
_cell.angle_alpha   90.00
_cell.angle_beta   90.00
_cell.angle_gamma   90.00
#
_symmetry.space_group_name_H-M   'P 1'
#
loop_
_entity.id
_entity.type
_entity.pdbx_description
1 polymer ?
#
loop_
_entity_poly.entity_id
_entity_poly.type
_entity_poly.pdbx_seq_one_letter_code
_entity_poly.pdbx_strand_id
1 'polypeptide(L)'
;MTDTPLIGRLVVCGVGLIGGSFALALRAAGAVGHVVGYGRTRAALERAQALGVIDSIADDWQHALAGADMVLLAVPVGQIAQVMADMAPHLAPGTIVTDAGSTKRDVIEAIYEKLDGQLARVVPAHPIAGAEKSGVDAA
;
A
#
# COMPACT_ATOMS: atom_id res chain seq x y z
N MET A 1 -26.31 -3.16 8.25
CA MET A 1 -24.93 -2.69 7.95
C MET A 1 -24.84 -2.66 6.44
N THR A 2 -24.40 -1.55 5.86
CA THR A 2 -24.32 -1.41 4.39
C THR A 2 -23.34 -2.44 3.84
N ASP A 3 -23.72 -3.18 2.78
CA ASP A 3 -22.89 -4.17 2.07
C ASP A 3 -21.64 -3.57 1.38
N THR A 4 -21.40 -2.28 1.54
CA THR A 4 -20.27 -1.58 0.94
C THR A 4 -19.02 -1.68 1.82
N PRO A 5 -17.88 -2.16 1.30
CA PRO A 5 -16.63 -2.23 2.05
C PRO A 5 -16.16 -0.83 2.47
N LEU A 6 -15.47 -0.73 3.61
CA LEU A 6 -14.92 0.53 4.13
C LEU A 6 -13.89 1.14 3.16
N ILE A 7 -13.11 0.29 2.49
CA ILE A 7 -12.12 0.65 1.48
C ILE A 7 -12.59 0.03 0.16
N GLY A 8 -13.12 0.83 -0.76
CA GLY A 8 -13.53 0.32 -2.07
C GLY A 8 -12.33 -0.19 -2.86
N ARG A 9 -11.27 0.62 -2.94
CA ARG A 9 -10.03 0.29 -3.68
C ARG A 9 -8.77 0.60 -2.85
N LEU A 10 -8.02 -0.45 -2.51
CA LEU A 10 -6.73 -0.39 -1.82
C LEU A 10 -5.59 -0.58 -2.81
N VAL A 11 -4.57 0.27 -2.73
CA VAL A 11 -3.28 0.08 -3.41
C VAL A 11 -2.24 -0.38 -2.40
N VAL A 12 -1.55 -1.48 -2.68
CA VAL A 12 -0.45 -1.99 -1.88
C VAL A 12 0.84 -1.88 -2.68
N CYS A 13 1.68 -0.92 -2.31
CA CYS A 13 3.04 -0.79 -2.84
C CYS A 13 3.99 -1.65 -2.00
N GLY A 14 4.44 -2.78 -2.57
CA GLY A 14 5.21 -3.79 -1.83
C GLY A 14 4.34 -4.92 -1.27
N VAL A 15 3.97 -5.87 -2.14
CA VAL A 15 3.15 -7.05 -1.77
C VAL A 15 4.03 -8.18 -1.22
N GLY A 16 4.77 -7.88 -0.15
CA GLY A 16 5.57 -8.87 0.60
C GLY A 16 4.79 -9.46 1.77
N LEU A 17 5.49 -9.83 2.84
CA LEU A 17 4.91 -10.27 4.11
C LEU A 17 3.89 -9.24 4.63
N ILE A 18 4.35 -8.04 5.00
CA ILE A 18 3.49 -7.04 5.65
C ILE A 18 2.36 -6.56 4.74
N GLY A 19 2.69 -6.18 3.49
CA GLY A 19 1.69 -5.70 2.54
C GLY A 19 0.66 -6.77 2.19
N GLY A 20 1.09 -8.03 2.04
CA GLY A 20 0.21 -9.16 1.78
C GLY A 20 -0.68 -9.49 2.97
N SER A 21 -0.12 -9.60 4.19
CA SER A 21 -0.88 -9.90 5.40
C SER A 21 -1.92 -8.82 5.67
N PHE A 22 -1.60 -7.55 5.44
CA PHE A 22 -2.54 -6.44 5.57
C PHE A 22 -3.72 -6.57 4.59
N ALA A 23 -3.44 -6.84 3.32
CA ALA A 23 -4.48 -7.03 2.31
C ALA A 23 -5.40 -8.23 2.64
N LEU A 24 -4.81 -9.36 3.05
CA LEU A 24 -5.56 -10.56 3.46
C LEU A 24 -6.41 -10.29 4.71
N ALA A 25 -5.89 -9.58 5.71
CA ALA A 25 -6.62 -9.24 6.92
C ALA A 25 -7.83 -8.34 6.62
N LEU A 26 -7.68 -7.32 5.76
CA LEU A 26 -8.80 -6.49 5.33
C LEU A 26 -9.85 -7.28 4.55
N ARG A 27 -9.41 -8.22 3.70
CA ARG A 27 -10.32 -9.09 2.95
C ARG A 27 -11.10 -10.02 3.88
N ALA A 28 -10.43 -10.64 4.85
CA ALA A 28 -11.06 -11.49 5.87
C ALA A 28 -12.09 -10.71 6.72
N ALA A 29 -11.85 -9.42 6.95
CA ALA A 29 -12.77 -8.54 7.65
C ALA A 29 -13.93 -8.01 6.77
N GLY A 30 -13.96 -8.32 5.47
CA GLY A 30 -14.93 -7.73 4.52
C GLY A 30 -14.77 -6.21 4.36
N ALA A 31 -13.59 -5.67 4.71
CA ALA A 31 -13.34 -4.24 4.78
C ALA A 31 -12.76 -3.65 3.48
N VAL A 32 -12.35 -4.50 2.53
CA VAL A 32 -11.80 -4.08 1.23
C VAL A 32 -12.56 -4.70 0.06
N GLY A 33 -12.87 -3.89 -0.96
CA GLY A 33 -13.51 -4.34 -2.19
C GLY A 33 -12.53 -4.88 -3.22
N HIS A 34 -11.50 -4.09 -3.56
CA HIS A 34 -10.51 -4.42 -4.58
C HIS A 34 -9.10 -4.03 -4.12
N VAL A 35 -8.13 -4.93 -4.32
CA VAL A 35 -6.73 -4.72 -3.98
C VAL A 35 -5.86 -4.68 -5.23
N VAL A 36 -5.12 -3.59 -5.41
CA VAL A 36 -4.15 -3.39 -6.47
C VAL A 36 -2.75 -3.60 -5.93
N GLY A 37 -2.00 -4.54 -6.52
CA GLY A 37 -0.58 -4.69 -6.23
C GLY A 37 0.26 -3.78 -7.12
N TYR A 38 1.22 -3.08 -6.51
CA TYR A 38 2.23 -2.30 -7.20
C TYR A 38 3.62 -2.62 -6.65
N GLY A 39 4.61 -2.74 -7.53
CA GLY A 39 5.97 -3.08 -7.12
C GLY A 39 6.90 -3.43 -8.29
N ARG A 40 8.18 -3.61 -7.98
CA ARG A 40 9.25 -3.77 -8.98
C ARG A 40 9.28 -5.15 -9.63
N THR A 41 8.98 -6.20 -8.88
CA THR A 41 9.18 -7.58 -9.33
C THR A 41 7.87 -8.17 -9.82
N ARG A 42 7.69 -8.24 -11.14
CA ARG A 42 6.46 -8.75 -11.77
C ARG A 42 6.08 -10.15 -11.29
N ALA A 43 7.05 -11.08 -11.25
CA ALA A 43 6.81 -12.45 -10.79
C ALA A 43 6.26 -12.54 -9.36
N ALA A 44 6.68 -11.62 -8.46
CA ALA A 44 6.16 -11.58 -7.09
C ALA A 44 4.71 -11.09 -7.04
N LEU A 45 4.35 -10.13 -7.90
CA LEU A 45 2.97 -9.64 -8.03
C LEU A 45 2.05 -10.69 -8.67
N GLU A 46 2.52 -11.40 -9.69
CA GLU A 46 1.77 -12.52 -10.30
C GLU A 46 1.55 -13.65 -9.29
N ARG A 47 2.56 -13.95 -8.46
CA ARG A 47 2.40 -14.88 -7.34
C ARG A 47 1.34 -14.40 -6.35
N ALA A 48 1.39 -13.12 -5.96
CA ALA A 48 0.40 -12.54 -5.05
C ALA A 48 -1.03 -12.59 -5.61
N GLN A 49 -1.18 -12.35 -6.92
CA GLN A 49 -2.47 -12.44 -7.60
C GLN A 49 -2.98 -13.89 -7.64
N ALA A 50 -2.10 -14.85 -7.97
CA ALA A 50 -2.44 -16.28 -7.96
C ALA A 50 -2.84 -16.80 -6.57
N LEU A 51 -2.31 -16.19 -5.50
CA LEU A 51 -2.67 -16.49 -4.11
C LEU A 51 -3.94 -15.74 -3.63
N GLY A 52 -4.53 -14.88 -4.46
CA GLY A 52 -5.71 -14.08 -4.10
C GLY A 52 -5.43 -12.94 -3.11
N VAL A 53 -4.16 -12.60 -2.90
CA VAL A 53 -3.77 -11.46 -2.04
C VAL A 53 -4.16 -10.14 -2.70
N ILE A 54 -3.92 -10.03 -4.01
CA ILE A 54 -4.30 -8.89 -4.83
C ILE A 54 -5.24 -9.33 -5.97
N ASP A 55 -6.09 -8.42 -6.42
CA ASP A 55 -7.05 -8.67 -7.50
C ASP A 55 -6.48 -8.25 -8.86
N SER A 56 -5.65 -7.20 -8.89
CA SER A 56 -5.01 -6.70 -10.12
C SER A 56 -3.58 -6.22 -9.88
N ILE A 57 -2.78 -6.23 -10.95
CA ILE A 57 -1.44 -5.64 -10.97
C ILE A 57 -1.51 -4.34 -11.78
N ALA A 58 -0.92 -3.26 -11.24
CA ALA A 58 -0.73 -2.01 -11.98
C ALA A 58 0.72 -1.87 -12.47
N ASP A 59 0.89 -1.34 -13.68
CA ASP A 59 2.20 -1.17 -14.32
C ASP A 59 2.81 0.23 -14.09
N ASP A 60 1.99 1.20 -13.67
CA ASP A 60 2.42 2.55 -13.30
C ASP A 60 1.53 3.16 -12.20
N TRP A 61 1.95 4.31 -11.66
CA TRP A 61 1.22 5.02 -10.60
C TRP A 61 -0.13 5.56 -11.04
N GLN A 62 -0.26 5.99 -12.30
CA GLN A 62 -1.52 6.53 -12.82
C GLN A 62 -2.62 5.45 -12.79
N HIS A 63 -2.31 4.23 -13.24
CA HIS A 63 -3.23 3.10 -13.21
C HIS A 63 -3.42 2.55 -11.80
N ALA A 64 -2.36 2.52 -10.98
CA ALA A 64 -2.46 2.07 -9.60
C ALA A 64 -3.43 2.94 -8.79
N LEU A 65 -3.30 4.26 -8.90
CA LEU A 65 -4.03 5.24 -8.08
C LEU A 65 -5.38 5.67 -8.67
N ALA A 66 -5.73 5.22 -9.87
CA ALA A 66 -7.03 5.49 -10.47
C ALA A 66 -8.17 4.98 -9.56
N GLY A 67 -8.88 5.91 -8.93
CA GLY A 67 -9.98 5.63 -8.00
C GLY A 67 -9.55 5.01 -6.67
N ALA A 68 -8.28 5.15 -6.26
CA ALA A 68 -7.79 4.60 -5.00
C ALA A 68 -8.33 5.38 -3.79
N ASP A 69 -8.96 4.66 -2.86
CA ASP A 69 -9.39 5.22 -1.58
C ASP A 69 -8.23 5.26 -0.58
N MET A 70 -7.34 4.26 -0.65
CA MET A 70 -6.22 4.12 0.27
C MET A 70 -4.98 3.53 -0.41
N VAL A 71 -3.80 3.97 0.05
CA VAL A 71 -2.49 3.45 -0.33
C VAL A 71 -1.74 2.99 0.92
N LEU A 72 -1.23 1.76 0.90
CA LEU A 72 -0.24 1.25 1.85
C LEU A 72 1.14 1.19 1.19
N LEU A 73 2.10 1.88 1.79
CA LEU A 73 3.52 1.81 1.43
C LEU A 73 4.22 0.76 2.30
N ALA A 74 4.35 -0.46 1.79
CA ALA A 74 5.00 -1.60 2.44
C ALA A 74 6.35 -1.98 1.77
N VAL A 75 7.05 -0.96 1.27
CA VAL A 75 8.41 -1.08 0.73
C VAL A 75 9.46 -0.85 1.85
N PRO A 76 10.73 -1.23 1.65
CA PRO A 76 11.80 -0.87 2.58
C PRO A 76 11.83 0.65 2.83
N VAL A 77 12.08 1.05 4.07
CA VAL A 77 12.06 2.46 4.51
C VAL A 77 12.86 3.38 3.58
N GLY A 78 14.06 2.96 3.18
CA GLY A 78 14.93 3.75 2.30
C GLY A 78 14.38 3.99 0.89
N GLN A 79 13.27 3.36 0.51
CA GLN A 79 12.58 3.56 -0.78
C GLN A 79 11.32 4.43 -0.64
N ILE A 80 10.82 4.66 0.58
CA ILE A 80 9.54 5.36 0.81
C ILE A 80 9.56 6.77 0.23
N ALA A 81 10.65 7.53 0.41
CA ALA A 81 10.74 8.90 -0.09
C ALA A 81 10.61 8.99 -1.62
N GLN A 82 11.30 8.10 -2.35
CA GLN A 82 11.20 8.06 -3.81
C GLN A 82 9.81 7.61 -4.26
N VAL A 83 9.24 6.60 -3.61
CA VAL A 83 7.87 6.14 -3.88
C VAL A 83 6.84 7.25 -3.67
N MET A 84 6.97 8.03 -2.59
CA MET A 84 6.11 9.19 -2.34
C MET A 84 6.26 10.24 -3.45
N ALA A 85 7.49 10.54 -3.87
CA ALA A 85 7.75 11.49 -4.94
C ALA A 85 7.11 11.06 -6.28
N ASP A 86 7.25 9.77 -6.63
CA ASP A 86 6.73 9.22 -7.88
C ASP A 86 5.19 9.15 -7.89
N MET A 87 4.57 8.86 -6.74
CA MET A 87 3.12 8.71 -6.64
C MET A 87 2.38 10.06 -6.49
N ALA A 88 3.04 11.08 -5.91
CA ALA A 88 2.41 12.36 -5.56
C ALA A 88 1.64 13.06 -6.71
N PRO A 89 2.14 13.08 -7.97
CA PRO A 89 1.43 13.70 -9.09
C PRO A 89 0.11 13.01 -9.48
N HIS A 90 -0.07 11.77 -9.05
CA HIS A 90 -1.20 10.91 -9.42
C HIS A 90 -2.21 10.74 -8.28
N LEU A 91 -1.91 11.25 -7.07
CA LEU A 91 -2.77 11.04 -5.91
C LEU A 91 -4.01 11.93 -5.96
N ALA A 92 -5.19 11.32 -5.78
CA ALA A 92 -6.42 12.08 -5.65
C ALA A 92 -6.50 12.76 -4.26
N PRO A 93 -7.12 13.95 -4.13
CA PRO A 93 -7.20 14.67 -2.84
C PRO A 93 -7.91 13.92 -1.70
N GLY A 94 -8.72 12.89 -2.03
CA GLY A 94 -9.44 12.07 -1.07
C GLY A 94 -8.68 10.83 -0.58
N THR A 95 -7.58 10.46 -1.24
CA THR A 95 -6.89 9.18 -1.00
C THR A 95 -6.11 9.22 0.32
N ILE A 96 -6.32 8.24 1.19
CA ILE A 96 -5.54 8.08 2.42
C ILE A 96 -4.22 7.40 2.11
N VAL A 97 -3.12 7.89 2.67
CA VAL A 97 -1.80 7.28 2.57
C VAL A 97 -1.35 6.81 3.94
N THR A 98 -0.89 5.56 4.03
CA THR A 98 -0.20 5.04 5.22
C THR A 98 1.04 4.25 4.80
N ASP A 99 1.88 3.89 5.75
CA ASP A 99 3.10 3.13 5.53
C ASP A 99 3.27 1.99 6.53
N ALA A 100 4.24 1.13 6.27
CA ALA A 100 4.68 0.08 7.19
C ALA A 100 6.18 0.19 7.52
N GLY A 101 6.78 1.39 7.38
CA GLY A 101 8.18 1.60 7.65
C GLY A 101 8.53 1.35 9.13
N SER A 102 9.70 0.77 9.40
CA SER A 102 10.14 0.49 10.77
C SER A 102 10.71 1.72 11.49
N THR A 103 11.20 2.72 10.75
CA THR A 103 11.56 4.05 11.29
C THR A 103 10.49 5.06 10.87
N LYS A 104 10.31 6.11 11.67
CA LYS A 104 9.25 7.10 11.44
C LYS A 104 9.75 8.52 11.24
N ARG A 105 10.95 8.87 11.71
CA ARG A 105 11.54 10.20 11.45
C ARG A 105 11.73 10.42 9.96
N ASP A 106 12.46 9.52 9.31
CA ASP A 106 12.73 9.57 7.86
C ASP A 106 11.44 9.55 7.03
N VAL A 107 10.44 8.77 7.46
CA VAL A 107 9.13 8.70 6.80
C VAL A 107 8.37 10.02 6.95
N ILE A 108 8.33 10.60 8.15
CA ILE A 108 7.67 11.88 8.41
C ILE A 108 8.35 13.00 7.60
N GLU A 109 9.67 13.04 7.56
CA GLU A 109 10.42 14.00 6.75
C GLU A 109 10.04 13.88 5.26
N ALA A 110 10.01 12.64 4.73
CA ALA A 110 9.56 12.40 3.35
C ALA A 110 8.11 12.85 3.10
N ILE A 111 7.20 12.66 4.06
CA ILE A 111 5.81 13.11 3.95
C ILE A 111 5.75 14.63 3.79
N TYR A 112 6.45 15.38 4.64
CA TYR A 112 6.48 16.84 4.55
C TYR A 112 7.12 17.33 3.26
N GLU A 113 8.17 16.67 2.77
CA GLU A 113 8.82 17.08 1.54
C GLU A 113 8.05 16.76 0.26
N LYS A 114 7.38 15.60 0.22
CA LYS A 114 6.82 15.05 -1.04
C LYS A 114 5.30 15.12 -1.10
N LEU A 115 4.62 15.21 0.05
CA LEU A 115 3.16 15.15 0.17
C LEU A 115 2.58 16.35 0.95
N ASP A 116 3.26 17.51 0.97
CA ASP A 116 2.83 18.72 1.70
C ASP A 116 1.37 19.13 1.39
N GLY A 117 0.96 19.03 0.13
CA GLY A 117 -0.43 19.32 -0.28
C GLY A 117 -1.48 18.32 0.20
N GLN A 118 -1.07 17.22 0.84
CA GLN A 118 -1.89 16.06 1.16
C GLN A 118 -1.79 15.65 2.64
N LEU A 119 -1.10 16.42 3.49
CA LEU A 119 -0.81 16.08 4.90
C LEU A 119 -2.04 15.61 5.69
N ALA A 120 -3.20 16.21 5.46
CA ALA A 120 -4.46 15.85 6.14
C ALA A 120 -4.94 14.40 5.85
N ARG A 121 -4.34 13.73 4.86
CA ARG A 121 -4.68 12.36 4.44
C ARG A 121 -3.55 11.36 4.66
N VAL A 122 -2.43 11.78 5.25
CA VAL A 122 -1.31 10.89 5.52
C VAL A 122 -1.31 10.48 6.99
N VAL A 123 -1.33 9.17 7.23
CA VAL A 123 -1.30 8.58 8.57
C VAL A 123 -0.13 7.59 8.64
N PRO A 124 1.07 8.01 9.07
CA PRO A 124 2.21 7.11 9.18
C PRO A 124 1.97 6.05 10.26
N ALA A 125 2.43 4.83 10.01
CA ALA A 125 2.22 3.69 10.89
C ALA A 125 3.46 2.79 10.98
N HIS A 126 3.44 1.89 11.96
CA HIS A 126 4.47 0.87 12.14
C HIS A 126 3.79 -0.36 12.75
N PRO A 127 3.43 -1.38 11.95
CA PRO A 127 2.91 -2.62 12.49
C PRO A 127 4.03 -3.33 13.27
N ILE A 128 3.82 -3.53 14.58
CA ILE A 128 4.73 -4.29 15.45
C ILE A 128 4.44 -5.79 15.27
N ALA A 129 4.69 -6.26 14.06
CA ALA A 129 4.50 -7.64 13.62
C ALA A 129 5.49 -7.94 12.50
N GLY A 130 5.97 -9.18 12.43
CA GLY A 130 6.92 -9.61 11.43
C GLY A 130 7.32 -11.07 11.63
N ALA A 131 7.97 -11.64 10.62
CA ALA A 131 8.48 -12.99 10.62
C ALA A 131 9.90 -13.01 10.04
N GLU A 132 10.64 -14.08 10.29
CA GLU A 132 11.95 -14.36 9.69
C GLU A 132 11.83 -14.66 8.18
N LYS A 133 10.64 -15.07 7.74
CA LYS A 133 10.32 -15.36 6.35
C LYS A 133 9.94 -14.10 5.60
N SER A 134 10.22 -14.10 4.30
CA SER A 134 10.01 -12.95 3.40
C SER A 134 9.13 -13.33 2.22
N GLY A 135 8.55 -12.31 1.59
CA GLY A 135 7.71 -12.47 0.39
C GLY A 135 6.25 -12.77 0.71
N VAL A 136 5.44 -12.83 -0.35
CA VAL A 136 3.99 -13.01 -0.24
C VAL A 136 3.59 -14.39 0.28
N ASP A 137 4.40 -15.42 0.06
CA ASP A 137 4.13 -16.76 0.59
C ASP A 137 4.26 -16.84 2.13
N ALA A 138 4.82 -15.80 2.77
CA ALA A 138 4.88 -15.70 4.22
C ALA A 138 3.72 -14.88 4.82
N ALA A 139 2.86 -14.30 3.97
CA ALA A 139 1.79 -13.39 4.34
C ALA A 139 0.60 -14.07 5.04
#